data_AF-A0A9P6CBU5-F1
#
_entry.id   AF-A0A9P6CBU5-F1
#
_cell.length_a   1.000
_cell.length_b   1.000
_cell.length_c   1.000
_cell.angle_alpha   90.00
_cell.angle_beta   90.00
_cell.angle_gamma   90.00
#
_symmetry.space_group_name_H-M   'P 1'
#
loop_
_entity.id
_entity.type
_entity.pdbx_description
1 polymer ?
#
loop_
_entity_poly.entity_id
_entity_poly.type
_entity_poly.pdbx_seq_one_letter_code
_entity_poly.pdbx_strand_id
1 'polypeptide(L)'
;MSDPLGQLQYAFPALAAYIVDTPESAVLSGVAGKTSSVTMASFTQFGDSFCHEPRTGSTTLAQLAALEEIIDPWIIEEYKNLALEKYCLNGVYHPFWRDWPMAEPSQFLTPEPLHHWHKMFWDHDAKWCIHAVGGAEIDFWFSILHPHTAYQHFGAGISRLNQVTG
;
A
#
# COMPACT_ATOMS: atom_id res chain seq x y z
N MET A 1 19.18 21.44 17.57
CA MET A 1 19.00 22.79 17.00
C MET A 1 18.63 23.73 18.13
N SER A 2 19.30 24.88 18.24
CA SER A 2 18.96 25.88 19.26
C SER A 2 17.79 26.73 18.78
N ASP A 3 16.76 26.87 19.61
CA ASP A 3 15.63 27.76 19.34
C ASP A 3 15.97 29.23 19.67
N PRO A 4 15.08 30.19 19.39
CA PRO A 4 15.31 31.61 19.69
C PRO A 4 15.48 31.94 21.19
N LEU A 5 15.14 31.02 22.09
CA LEU A 5 15.29 31.16 23.54
C LEU A 5 16.56 30.45 24.06
N GLY A 6 17.37 29.87 23.17
CA GLY A 6 18.59 29.16 23.51
C GLY A 6 18.35 27.73 24.02
N GLN A 7 17.14 27.18 23.88
CA GLN A 7 16.86 25.80 24.26
C GLN A 7 17.31 24.84 23.17
N LEU A 8 17.93 23.74 23.58
CA LEU A 8 18.36 22.67 22.67
C LEU A 8 17.16 21.77 22.37
N GLN A 9 16.75 21.74 21.11
CA GLN A 9 15.74 20.81 20.61
C GLN A 9 16.40 19.72 19.76
N TYR A 10 15.93 18.48 19.92
CA TYR A 10 16.23 17.41 18.98
C TYR A 10 15.50 17.71 17.68
N ALA A 11 16.25 17.86 16.59
CA ALA A 11 15.70 18.09 15.26
C ALA A 11 16.09 16.91 14.37
N PHE A 12 15.09 16.22 13.83
CA PHE A 12 15.25 15.13 12.90
C PHE A 12 14.57 15.51 11.59
N PRO A 13 15.13 15.18 10.42
CA PRO A 13 14.38 15.27 9.18
C PRO A 13 13.15 14.36 9.31
N ALA A 14 11.95 14.85 9.04
CA ALA A 14 10.74 14.03 9.12
C ALA A 14 10.51 13.34 7.76
N LEU A 15 10.36 12.01 7.76
CA LEU A 15 9.83 11.30 6.60
C LEU A 15 8.30 11.26 6.72
N ALA A 16 7.64 12.31 6.23
CA ALA A 16 6.20 12.46 6.38
C ALA A 16 5.39 11.59 5.39
N ALA A 17 5.85 11.49 4.15
CA ALA A 17 5.21 10.70 3.11
C ALA A 17 6.24 10.25 2.06
N TYR A 18 6.00 9.07 1.48
CA TYR A 18 6.75 8.52 0.36
C TYR A 18 5.72 7.99 -0.65
N ILE A 19 5.55 8.72 -1.76
CA ILE A 19 4.56 8.41 -2.80
C ILE A 19 5.21 7.47 -3.81
N VAL A 20 4.72 6.24 -3.84
CA VAL A 20 5.25 5.14 -4.66
C VAL A 20 4.10 4.23 -5.09
N ASP A 21 4.31 3.51 -6.19
CA ASP A 21 3.38 2.46 -6.59
C ASP A 21 3.43 1.24 -5.64
N THR A 22 2.51 0.29 -5.81
CA THR A 22 2.43 -0.89 -4.93
C THR A 22 3.72 -1.74 -4.95
N PRO A 23 4.33 -2.05 -6.12
CA PRO A 23 5.62 -2.73 -6.18
C PRO A 23 6.75 -2.01 -5.42
N GLU A 24 6.91 -0.70 -5.62
CA GLU A 24 7.93 0.12 -4.96
C GLU A 24 7.68 0.21 -3.46
N SER A 25 6.43 0.39 -3.05
CA SER A 25 6.00 0.37 -1.64
C SER A 25 6.42 -0.93 -0.94
N ALA A 26 6.24 -2.07 -1.61
CA ALA A 26 6.67 -3.36 -1.06
C ALA A 26 8.19 -3.48 -0.90
N VAL A 27 8.96 -2.98 -1.87
CA VAL A 27 10.42 -2.95 -1.79
C VAL A 27 10.89 -2.08 -0.62
N LEU A 28 10.33 -0.88 -0.48
CA LEU A 28 10.70 0.07 0.57
C LEU A 28 10.33 -0.42 1.98
N SER A 29 9.19 -1.09 2.15
CA SER A 29 8.79 -1.69 3.42
C SER A 29 9.53 -2.99 3.75
N GLY A 30 10.30 -3.54 2.81
CA GLY A 30 11.04 -4.80 3.00
C GLY A 30 10.18 -6.06 2.86
N VAL A 31 8.98 -5.96 2.28
CA VAL A 31 8.05 -7.11 2.16
C VAL A 31 8.13 -7.75 0.78
N ALA A 32 7.86 -9.05 0.74
CA ALA A 32 7.74 -9.79 -0.50
C ALA A 32 6.50 -9.37 -1.30
N GLY A 33 6.49 -9.70 -2.58
CA GLY A 33 5.28 -9.56 -3.40
C GLY A 33 4.13 -10.37 -2.80
N LYS A 34 2.89 -9.90 -3.01
CA LYS A 34 1.66 -10.50 -2.44
C LYS A 34 1.53 -10.36 -0.92
N THR A 35 2.19 -9.36 -0.34
CA THR A 35 2.10 -9.01 1.08
C THR A 35 1.86 -7.51 1.21
N SER A 36 1.08 -7.10 2.21
CA SER A 36 0.84 -5.67 2.45
C SER A 36 2.12 -5.00 2.97
N SER A 37 2.45 -3.84 2.41
CA SER A 37 3.56 -2.99 2.90
C SER A 37 3.21 -2.21 4.17
N VAL A 38 1.91 -2.06 4.48
CA VAL A 38 1.41 -1.23 5.58
C VAL A 38 0.72 -2.02 6.70
N THR A 39 0.27 -3.25 6.43
CA THR A 39 -0.35 -4.13 7.43
C THR A 39 0.33 -5.51 7.45
N MET A 40 0.00 -6.32 8.46
CA MET A 40 0.43 -7.71 8.56
C MET A 40 -0.33 -8.67 7.63
N ALA A 41 -1.25 -8.15 6.80
CA ALA A 41 -2.04 -8.95 5.87
C ALA A 41 -1.20 -9.55 4.72
N SER A 42 -1.51 -10.79 4.37
CA SER A 42 -1.05 -11.49 3.18
C SER A 42 -2.13 -11.49 2.08
N PHE A 43 -1.78 -11.86 0.85
CA PHE A 43 -2.73 -11.83 -0.27
C PHE A 43 -3.97 -12.70 -0.08
N THR A 44 -3.91 -13.77 0.73
CA THR A 44 -5.07 -14.63 1.01
C THR A 44 -6.07 -13.96 1.94
N GLN A 45 -5.64 -12.92 2.65
CA GLN A 45 -6.43 -12.13 3.59
C GLN A 45 -6.93 -10.82 2.96
N PHE A 46 -6.43 -10.46 1.77
CA PHE A 46 -6.89 -9.26 1.09
C PHE A 46 -8.38 -9.38 0.72
N GLY A 47 -9.15 -8.37 1.12
CA GLY A 47 -10.60 -8.33 0.90
C GLY A 47 -11.41 -9.04 1.99
N ASP A 48 -10.78 -9.61 3.02
CA ASP A 48 -11.51 -10.00 4.22
C ASP A 48 -12.02 -8.76 4.99
N SER A 49 -13.00 -8.96 5.87
CA SER A 49 -13.57 -7.89 6.69
C SER A 49 -12.74 -7.59 7.94
N PHE A 50 -11.58 -8.22 8.10
CA PHE A 50 -10.75 -8.10 9.29
C PHE A 50 -9.73 -6.98 9.11
N CYS A 51 -9.66 -6.08 10.10
CA CYS A 51 -8.64 -5.05 10.13
C CYS A 51 -7.33 -5.66 10.65
N HIS A 52 -6.43 -6.03 9.73
CA HIS A 52 -5.12 -6.57 10.10
C HIS A 52 -4.25 -5.50 10.74
N GLU A 53 -3.47 -5.90 11.74
CA GLU A 53 -2.59 -5.00 12.47
C GLU A 53 -1.61 -4.26 11.55
N PRO A 54 -1.27 -2.99 11.83
CA PRO A 54 -0.24 -2.27 11.10
C PRO A 54 1.09 -3.01 11.12
N ARG A 55 1.79 -3.01 9.99
CA ARG A 55 3.17 -3.51 9.91
C ARG A 55 4.10 -2.44 10.43
N THR A 56 4.46 -2.53 11.71
CA THR A 56 5.36 -1.55 12.31
C THR A 56 6.81 -1.80 11.93
N GLY A 57 7.62 -0.75 11.89
CA GLY A 57 9.06 -0.84 11.69
C GLY A 57 9.71 -1.73 12.74
N SER A 58 9.26 -1.65 14.00
CA SER A 58 9.77 -2.49 15.09
C SER A 58 9.45 -3.98 14.89
N THR A 59 8.25 -4.32 14.39
CA THR A 59 7.89 -5.70 14.04
C THR A 59 8.81 -6.24 12.95
N THR A 60 9.00 -5.49 11.86
CA THR A 60 9.89 -5.91 10.76
C THR A 60 11.34 -6.06 11.24
N LEU A 61 11.86 -5.12 12.05
CA LEU A 61 13.21 -5.21 12.59
C LEU A 61 13.40 -6.40 13.55
N ALA A 62 12.41 -6.72 14.38
CA ALA A 62 12.44 -7.90 15.23
C ALA A 62 12.46 -9.20 14.41
N GLN A 63 11.71 -9.26 13.30
CA GLN A 63 11.74 -10.39 12.38
C GLN A 63 13.10 -10.54 11.69
N LEU A 64 13.71 -9.42 11.26
CA LEU A 64 15.05 -9.42 10.65
C LEU A 64 16.13 -9.88 11.64
N ALA A 65 16.07 -9.43 12.89
CA ALA A 65 16.98 -9.89 13.95
C ALA A 65 16.82 -11.40 14.22
N ALA A 66 15.59 -11.91 14.24
CA ALA A 66 15.34 -13.34 14.40
C ALA A 66 15.86 -14.19 13.23
N LEU A 67 15.96 -13.63 12.01
CA LEU A 67 16.56 -14.30 10.87
C LEU A 67 18.09 -14.32 10.94
N GLU A 68 18.71 -13.22 11.39
CA GLU A 68 20.16 -13.09 11.53
C GLU A 68 20.76 -14.12 12.50
N GLU A 69 20.03 -14.47 13.57
CA GLU A 69 20.43 -15.53 14.51
C GLU A 69 20.44 -16.94 13.88
N ILE A 70 19.76 -17.13 12.75
CA ILE A 70 19.61 -18.43 12.08
C ILE A 70 20.59 -18.56 10.93
N ILE A 71 20.74 -17.50 10.13
CA ILE A 71 21.54 -17.54 8.91
C ILE A 71 22.22 -16.19 8.66
N ASP A 72 23.47 -16.28 8.20
CA ASP A 72 24.24 -15.12 7.76
C ASP A 72 23.52 -14.44 6.58
N PRO A 73 23.13 -13.15 6.69
CA PRO A 73 22.52 -12.39 5.59
C PRO A 73 23.34 -12.36 4.29
N TRP A 74 24.66 -12.62 4.35
CA TRP A 74 25.52 -12.73 3.17
C TRP A 74 25.34 -14.02 2.38
N ILE A 75 24.64 -15.00 2.91
CA ILE A 75 24.13 -16.14 2.13
C ILE A 75 22.79 -15.72 1.52
N ILE A 76 22.86 -14.79 0.56
CA ILE A 76 21.73 -13.99 0.06
C ILE A 76 20.52 -14.85 -0.35
N GLU A 77 20.75 -15.94 -1.09
CA GLU A 77 19.67 -16.77 -1.62
C GLU A 77 18.93 -17.52 -0.51
N GLU A 78 19.66 -18.15 0.40
CA GLU A 78 19.09 -18.87 1.54
C GLU A 78 18.42 -17.90 2.52
N TYR A 79 19.05 -16.75 2.81
CA TYR A 79 18.47 -15.70 3.65
C TYR A 79 17.15 -15.20 3.07
N LYS A 80 17.12 -14.87 1.78
CA LYS A 80 15.91 -14.41 1.10
C LYS A 80 14.80 -15.45 1.13
N ASN A 81 15.11 -16.72 0.88
CA ASN A 81 14.13 -17.80 0.89
C ASN A 81 13.55 -18.00 2.30
N LEU A 82 14.41 -17.98 3.33
CA LEU A 82 13.99 -18.09 4.73
C LEU A 82 13.13 -16.90 5.16
N ALA A 83 13.52 -15.69 4.78
CA ALA A 83 12.81 -14.45 5.09
C ALA A 83 11.41 -14.42 4.45
N LEU A 84 11.31 -14.88 3.21
CA LEU A 84 10.06 -15.04 2.49
C LEU A 84 9.15 -16.07 3.18
N GLU A 85 9.69 -17.25 3.49
CA GLU A 85 8.93 -18.36 4.07
C GLU A 85 8.38 -18.02 5.46
N LYS A 86 9.21 -17.43 6.34
CA LYS A 86 8.84 -17.19 7.73
C LYS A 86 7.99 -15.93 7.94
N TYR A 87 8.32 -14.85 7.22
CA TYR A 87 7.80 -13.51 7.54
C TYR A 87 7.27 -12.75 6.34
N CYS A 88 7.27 -13.36 5.15
CA CYS A 88 6.91 -12.72 3.90
C CYS A 88 7.75 -11.46 3.62
N LEU A 89 9.04 -11.49 3.97
CA LEU A 89 10.00 -10.42 3.71
C LEU A 89 10.73 -10.66 2.37
N ASN A 90 11.21 -9.59 1.74
CA ASN A 90 11.85 -9.68 0.42
C ASN A 90 13.36 -10.01 0.45
N GLY A 91 13.94 -10.16 1.64
CA GLY A 91 15.37 -10.42 1.84
C GLY A 91 16.22 -9.16 2.06
N VAL A 92 15.62 -7.97 2.19
CA VAL A 92 16.35 -6.77 2.63
C VAL A 92 16.73 -6.91 4.11
N TYR A 93 18.03 -7.08 4.37
CA TYR A 93 18.56 -7.18 5.73
C TYR A 93 18.54 -5.84 6.50
N HIS A 94 18.80 -4.74 5.81
CA HIS A 94 18.90 -3.41 6.41
C HIS A 94 18.04 -2.38 5.67
N PRO A 95 16.75 -2.23 6.06
CA PRO A 95 15.89 -1.22 5.48
C PRO A 95 16.41 0.19 5.74
N PHE A 96 16.29 1.08 4.76
CA PHE A 96 16.86 2.44 4.85
C PHE A 96 16.26 3.28 6.00
N TRP A 97 15.02 2.99 6.39
CA TRP A 97 14.28 3.70 7.43
C TRP A 97 14.60 3.22 8.85
N ARG A 98 15.38 2.14 9.03
CA ARG A 98 15.64 1.53 10.35
C ARG A 98 16.26 2.51 11.36
N ASP A 99 17.15 3.38 10.88
CA ASP A 99 17.91 4.35 11.68
C ASP A 99 17.30 5.74 11.61
N TRP A 100 16.16 5.90 10.93
CA TRP A 100 15.49 7.17 10.73
C TRP A 100 14.42 7.35 11.83
N PRO A 101 14.59 8.33 12.75
CA PRO A 101 13.64 8.53 13.85
C PRO A 101 12.23 8.80 13.35
N MET A 102 11.25 8.06 13.89
CA MET A 102 9.82 8.16 13.54
C MET A 102 9.48 7.79 12.08
N ALA A 103 10.40 7.20 11.32
CA ALA A 103 10.12 6.71 9.98
C ALA A 103 9.42 5.35 10.04
N GLU A 104 8.10 5.38 10.23
CA GLU A 104 7.27 4.19 10.31
C GLU A 104 6.70 3.84 8.90
N PRO A 105 7.08 2.72 8.27
CA PRO A 105 6.61 2.35 6.94
C PRO A 105 5.09 2.35 6.80
N SER A 106 4.38 1.85 7.82
CA SER A 106 2.91 1.85 7.84
C SER A 106 2.28 3.25 7.89
N GLN A 107 3.06 4.30 8.19
CA GLN A 107 2.60 5.69 8.25
C GLN A 107 3.06 6.51 7.03
N PHE A 108 4.34 6.41 6.65
CA PHE A 108 4.85 7.24 5.56
C PHE A 108 4.53 6.67 4.17
N LEU A 109 4.25 5.38 4.03
CA LEU A 109 3.81 4.79 2.75
C LEU A 109 2.33 5.10 2.56
N THR A 110 2.06 6.26 1.95
CA THR A 110 0.70 6.70 1.66
C THR A 110 0.11 5.86 0.54
N PRO A 111 -1.18 5.47 0.62
CA PRO A 111 -1.86 4.80 -0.48
C PRO A 111 -1.75 5.62 -1.75
N GLU A 112 -1.31 4.98 -2.84
CA GLU A 112 -1.22 5.61 -4.15
C GLU A 112 -2.65 5.97 -4.64
N PRO A 113 -3.01 7.27 -4.74
CA PRO A 113 -4.39 7.68 -4.98
C PRO A 113 -4.94 7.25 -6.34
N LEU A 114 -4.12 7.18 -7.39
CA LEU A 114 -4.58 6.94 -8.75
C LEU A 114 -5.10 5.51 -8.89
N HIS A 115 -4.27 4.51 -8.63
CA HIS A 115 -4.60 3.10 -8.78
C HIS A 115 -5.48 2.61 -7.65
N HIS A 116 -5.18 2.94 -6.38
CA HIS A 116 -5.97 2.39 -5.27
C HIS A 116 -7.37 2.98 -5.23
N TRP A 117 -7.55 4.30 -5.36
CA TRP A 117 -8.91 4.87 -5.28
C TRP A 117 -9.73 4.55 -6.51
N HIS A 118 -9.14 4.60 -7.72
CA HIS A 118 -9.87 4.24 -8.93
C HIS A 118 -10.32 2.77 -8.91
N LYS A 119 -9.42 1.86 -8.47
CA LYS A 119 -9.76 0.45 -8.34
C LYS A 119 -10.77 0.17 -7.23
N MET A 120 -10.61 0.79 -6.05
CA MET A 120 -11.56 0.69 -4.95
C MET A 120 -12.95 1.18 -5.37
N PHE A 121 -13.03 2.34 -6.01
CA PHE A 121 -14.28 2.89 -6.53
C PHE A 121 -14.94 1.92 -7.49
N TRP A 122 -14.19 1.35 -8.44
CA TRP A 122 -14.73 0.40 -9.40
C TRP A 122 -15.18 -0.91 -8.74
N ASP A 123 -14.32 -1.51 -7.91
CA ASP A 123 -14.53 -2.83 -7.33
C ASP A 123 -15.59 -2.85 -6.21
N HIS A 124 -15.89 -1.71 -5.60
CA HIS A 124 -16.87 -1.59 -4.52
C HIS A 124 -18.01 -0.64 -4.89
N ASP A 125 -17.76 0.67 -4.91
CA ASP A 125 -18.81 1.69 -4.98
C ASP A 125 -19.63 1.58 -6.28
N ALA A 126 -18.94 1.51 -7.43
CA ALA A 126 -19.58 1.43 -8.74
C ALA A 126 -20.37 0.12 -8.89
N LYS A 127 -19.76 -1.03 -8.54
CA LYS A 127 -20.43 -2.34 -8.58
C LYS A 127 -21.63 -2.39 -7.64
N TRP A 128 -21.51 -1.83 -6.44
CA TRP A 128 -22.62 -1.75 -5.48
C TRP A 128 -23.76 -0.88 -6.02
N CYS A 129 -23.47 0.30 -6.57
CA CYS A 129 -24.46 1.16 -7.21
C CYS A 129 -25.16 0.46 -8.38
N ILE A 130 -24.42 -0.22 -9.26
CA ILE A 130 -24.97 -1.00 -10.38
C ILE A 130 -25.91 -2.10 -9.87
N HIS A 131 -25.55 -2.78 -8.78
CA HIS A 131 -26.38 -3.83 -8.20
C HIS A 131 -27.63 -3.27 -7.49
N ALA A 132 -27.49 -2.16 -6.76
CA ALA A 132 -28.58 -1.56 -5.98
C ALA A 132 -29.64 -0.88 -6.87
N VAL A 133 -29.19 -0.17 -7.91
CA VAL A 133 -30.05 0.63 -8.80
C VAL A 133 -30.49 -0.16 -10.04
N GLY A 134 -29.66 -1.10 -10.50
CA GLY A 134 -29.84 -1.85 -11.73
C GLY A 134 -29.06 -1.24 -12.89
N GLY A 135 -28.40 -2.08 -13.68
CA GLY A 135 -27.51 -1.64 -14.77
C GLY A 135 -28.19 -0.76 -15.82
N ALA A 136 -29.44 -1.07 -16.19
CA ALA A 136 -30.18 -0.28 -17.17
C ALA A 136 -30.45 1.16 -16.71
N GLU A 137 -30.77 1.34 -15.43
CA GLU A 137 -31.03 2.65 -14.85
C GLU A 137 -29.71 3.45 -14.73
N ILE A 138 -28.64 2.84 -14.21
CA ILE A 138 -27.31 3.47 -14.17
C ILE A 138 -26.86 3.90 -15.57
N ASP A 139 -26.98 3.03 -16.57
CA ASP A 139 -26.58 3.34 -17.94
C ASP A 139 -27.40 4.49 -18.54
N PHE A 140 -28.69 4.55 -18.22
CA PHE A 140 -29.55 5.67 -18.61
C PHE A 140 -29.04 7.00 -18.01
N TRP A 141 -28.75 7.04 -16.71
CA TRP A 141 -28.19 8.24 -16.06
C TRP A 141 -26.88 8.69 -16.70
N PHE A 142 -25.96 7.76 -16.97
CA PHE A 142 -24.70 8.09 -17.66
C PHE A 142 -24.92 8.58 -19.10
N SER A 143 -25.93 8.06 -19.81
CA SER A 143 -26.24 8.47 -21.18
C SER A 143 -26.76 9.91 -21.30
N ILE A 144 -27.39 10.44 -20.25
CA ILE A 144 -27.93 11.81 -20.24
C ILE A 144 -26.96 12.84 -19.65
N LEU A 145 -25.81 12.40 -19.10
CA LEU A 145 -24.78 13.31 -18.61
C LEU A 145 -24.23 14.15 -19.76
N HIS A 146 -24.05 15.45 -19.51
CA HIS A 146 -23.48 16.34 -20.51
C HIS A 146 -22.05 15.91 -20.87
N PRO A 147 -21.72 15.77 -22.17
CA PRO A 147 -20.34 15.52 -22.59
C PRO A 147 -19.45 16.70 -22.21
N HIS A 148 -18.45 16.47 -21.36
CA HIS A 148 -17.44 17.47 -21.01
C HIS A 148 -16.16 17.27 -21.81
N THR A 149 -15.58 18.37 -22.30
CA THR A 149 -14.26 18.35 -22.94
C THR A 149 -13.22 17.82 -21.94
N ALA A 150 -12.33 16.94 -22.41
CA ALA A 150 -11.30 16.25 -21.62
C ALA A 150 -11.78 15.11 -20.69
N TYR A 151 -13.07 14.76 -20.69
CA TYR A 151 -13.59 13.59 -19.95
C TYR A 151 -14.21 12.55 -20.90
N GLN A 152 -14.05 11.27 -20.55
CA GLN A 152 -14.72 10.20 -21.29
C GLN A 152 -16.23 10.25 -21.01
N HIS A 153 -17.01 10.39 -22.07
CA HIS A 153 -18.47 10.24 -21.99
C HIS A 153 -18.86 8.77 -22.15
N PHE A 154 -19.68 8.27 -21.23
CA PHE A 154 -20.19 6.90 -21.22
C PHE A 154 -21.63 6.85 -21.75
N GLY A 155 -21.83 7.18 -23.03
CA GLY A 155 -23.16 7.23 -23.64
C GLY A 155 -23.91 5.90 -23.66
N ALA A 156 -23.18 4.78 -23.59
CA ALA A 156 -23.73 3.43 -23.44
C ALA A 156 -23.76 2.95 -21.98
N GLY A 157 -23.44 3.84 -21.03
CA GLY A 157 -23.32 3.52 -19.62
C GLY A 157 -22.04 2.80 -19.22
N ILE A 158 -22.01 2.33 -17.97
CA ILE A 158 -20.85 1.69 -17.34
C ILE A 158 -21.14 0.25 -16.89
N SER A 159 -22.40 -0.19 -16.89
CA SER A 159 -22.80 -1.48 -16.31
C SER A 159 -22.18 -2.70 -17.00
N ARG A 160 -21.77 -2.54 -18.26
CA ARG A 160 -21.19 -3.60 -19.12
C ARG A 160 -19.67 -3.59 -19.16
N LEU A 161 -19.01 -2.69 -18.44
CA LEU A 161 -17.55 -2.65 -18.39
C LEU A 161 -17.06 -3.87 -17.60
N ASN A 162 -16.24 -4.69 -18.24
CA ASN A 162 -15.68 -5.89 -17.61
C ASN A 162 -14.32 -5.62 -16.97
N GLN A 163 -13.57 -4.64 -17.50
CA GLN A 163 -12.26 -4.28 -17.03
C GLN A 163 -12.12 -2.76 -17.07
N VAL A 164 -11.76 -2.20 -15.92
CA VAL A 164 -11.47 -0.77 -15.74
C VAL A 164 -10.05 -0.70 -15.19
N THR A 165 -9.13 -0.21 -16.02
CA THR A 165 -7.74 0.00 -15.65
C THR A 165 -7.55 1.48 -15.32
N GLY A 166 -6.83 1.75 -14.23
CA GLY A 166 -6.24 3.08 -13.97
C GLY A 166 -5.03 3.32 -14.84
#